data_AF-T0XY50-F1
#
_entry.id   AF-T0XY50-F1
#
_cell.length_a   1.000
_cell.length_b   1.000
_cell.length_c   1.000
_cell.angle_alpha   90.00
_cell.angle_beta   90.00
_cell.angle_gamma   90.00
#
_symmetry.space_group_name_H-M   'P 1'
#
loop_
_entity.id
_entity.type
_entity.pdbx_description
1 polymer ?
#
loop_
_entity_poly.entity_id
_entity_poly.type
_entity_poly.pdbx_seq_one_letter_code
_entity_poly.pdbx_strand_id
1 'polypeptide(L)'
;MSIDSTGQFPDTFQDPERVCVEHTSINPTGPIHVGRVRNSIIGDSISKLFKRYGYRVTTQYFVNDSGKQMMSLYLAYIKYNSGTALTPELLLDGYKRSIRKWKNRDQRMKLRKLSRNMKEEILSL
;
A
#
# COMPACT_ATOMS: atom_id res chain seq x y z
N MET A 1 -8.68 -38.67 -0.95
CA MET A 1 -7.64 -39.43 -1.69
C MET A 1 -6.49 -38.49 -2.00
N SER A 2 -5.24 -38.95 -1.88
CA SER A 2 -4.05 -38.13 -2.17
C SER A 2 -3.74 -38.13 -3.68
N ILE A 3 -3.01 -37.13 -4.14
CA ILE A 3 -2.43 -37.06 -5.49
C ILE A 3 -1.55 -38.30 -5.77
N ASP A 4 -0.89 -38.81 -4.73
CA ASP A 4 0.04 -39.94 -4.80
C ASP A 4 -0.66 -41.26 -5.15
N SER A 5 -1.97 -41.37 -4.90
CA SER A 5 -2.72 -42.62 -5.09
C SER A 5 -3.53 -42.65 -6.39
N THR A 6 -3.90 -41.50 -6.96
CA THR A 6 -4.87 -41.45 -8.08
C THR A 6 -4.47 -40.50 -9.21
N GLY A 7 -3.46 -39.65 -9.03
CA GLY A 7 -3.19 -38.53 -9.94
C GLY A 7 -4.33 -37.52 -10.03
N GLN A 8 -5.38 -37.67 -9.20
CA GLN A 8 -6.52 -36.80 -9.13
C GLN A 8 -6.49 -36.00 -7.83
N PHE A 9 -6.85 -34.72 -7.94
CA PHE A 9 -7.03 -33.89 -6.76
C PHE A 9 -8.27 -34.36 -6.00
N PRO A 10 -8.22 -34.42 -4.66
CA PRO A 10 -9.36 -34.84 -3.86
C PRO A 10 -10.55 -33.90 -4.06
N ASP A 11 -11.74 -34.50 -4.20
CA ASP A 11 -13.03 -33.77 -4.27
C ASP A 11 -13.43 -33.14 -2.92
N THR A 12 -12.72 -33.49 -1.84
CA THR A 12 -13.01 -33.06 -0.46
C THR A 12 -11.85 -32.24 0.12
N PHE A 13 -12.18 -31.07 0.67
CA PHE A 13 -11.27 -30.13 1.33
C PHE A 13 -10.31 -30.85 2.29
N GLN A 14 -9.00 -30.72 2.07
CA GLN A 14 -7.99 -31.51 2.79
C GLN A 14 -7.62 -30.98 4.17
N ASP A 15 -8.08 -29.78 4.57
CA ASP A 15 -7.89 -29.27 5.93
C ASP A 15 -8.89 -28.13 6.21
N PRO A 16 -9.53 -28.03 7.39
CA PRO A 16 -10.25 -26.81 7.80
C PRO A 16 -9.34 -25.58 7.97
N GLU A 17 -8.02 -25.74 8.01
CA GLU A 17 -7.08 -24.63 8.14
C GLU A 17 -7.28 -23.58 7.02
N ARG A 18 -7.44 -22.32 7.45
CA ARG A 18 -7.68 -21.18 6.58
C ARG A 18 -6.34 -20.61 6.14
N VAL A 19 -6.05 -20.67 4.84
CA VAL A 19 -4.83 -20.10 4.26
C VAL A 19 -5.10 -18.65 3.88
N CYS A 20 -4.34 -17.72 4.44
CA CYS A 20 -4.35 -16.33 4.01
C CYS A 20 -3.16 -16.06 3.07
N VAL A 21 -3.44 -15.61 1.85
CA VAL A 21 -2.41 -15.18 0.89
C VAL A 21 -2.45 -13.67 0.79
N GLU A 22 -1.46 -13.01 1.37
CA GLU A 22 -1.24 -11.58 1.18
C GLU A 22 -0.37 -11.35 -0.06
N HIS A 23 -0.84 -10.52 -0.99
CA HIS A 23 -0.02 -10.10 -2.12
C HIS A 23 -0.41 -8.72 -2.64
N THR A 24 0.33 -8.26 -3.66
CA THR A 24 0.17 -6.95 -4.30
C THR A 24 0.60 -5.78 -3.42
N SER A 25 0.00 -5.59 -2.24
CA SER A 25 0.29 -4.57 -1.21
C SER A 25 0.93 -3.29 -1.76
N ILE A 26 0.30 -2.71 -2.80
CA ILE A 26 0.89 -1.62 -3.58
C ILE A 26 0.91 -0.38 -2.71
N ASN A 27 2.08 0.25 -2.59
CA ASN A 27 2.16 1.62 -2.10
C ASN A 27 1.56 2.55 -3.17
N PRO A 28 0.40 3.21 -2.91
CA PRO A 28 -0.35 3.99 -3.89
C PRO A 28 0.40 5.26 -4.35
N THR A 29 1.54 5.58 -3.72
CA THR A 29 2.28 6.82 -3.96
C THR A 29 3.27 6.78 -5.12
N GLY A 30 3.44 5.62 -5.78
CA GLY A 30 4.37 5.46 -6.91
C GLY A 30 3.68 5.00 -8.20
N PRO A 31 4.25 5.30 -9.39
CA PRO A 31 3.74 4.77 -10.66
C PRO A 31 3.66 3.25 -10.62
N ILE A 32 2.56 2.68 -11.13
CA ILE A 32 2.44 1.23 -11.31
C ILE A 32 3.52 0.82 -12.34
N HIS A 33 4.48 0.02 -11.90
CA HIS A 33 5.55 -0.52 -12.76
C HIS A 33 5.54 -2.05 -12.72
N VAL A 34 6.17 -2.69 -13.72
CA VAL A 34 6.20 -4.15 -13.89
C VAL A 34 6.64 -4.88 -12.61
N GLY A 35 7.61 -4.32 -11.87
CA GLY A 35 8.02 -4.86 -10.57
C GLY A 35 6.89 -4.99 -9.52
N ARG A 36 5.86 -4.14 -9.55
CA ARG A 36 4.67 -4.25 -8.66
C ARG A 36 3.71 -5.34 -9.13
N VAL A 37 3.64 -5.57 -10.44
CA VAL A 37 2.80 -6.62 -11.04
C VAL A 37 3.32 -8.02 -10.67
N ARG A 38 4.64 -8.18 -10.52
CA ARG A 38 5.27 -9.45 -10.15
C ARG A 38 4.65 -10.08 -8.90
N ASN A 39 4.53 -9.32 -7.82
CA ASN A 39 3.98 -9.84 -6.57
C ASN A 39 2.49 -10.21 -6.72
N SER A 40 1.73 -9.47 -7.53
CA SER A 40 0.35 -9.81 -7.86
C SER A 40 0.24 -11.15 -8.61
N ILE A 41 1.09 -11.37 -9.63
CA ILE A 41 1.09 -12.62 -10.42
C ILE A 41 1.47 -13.82 -9.54
N ILE A 42 2.53 -13.68 -8.75
CA ILE A 42 3.00 -14.77 -7.87
C ILE A 42 1.94 -15.09 -6.82
N GLY A 43 1.38 -14.08 -6.15
CA GLY A 43 0.37 -14.28 -5.13
C GLY A 43 -0.92 -14.90 -5.65
N ASP A 44 -1.40 -14.46 -6.82
CA ASP A 44 -2.57 -15.04 -7.48
C ASP A 44 -2.33 -16.52 -7.86
N SER A 45 -1.13 -16.83 -8.38
CA SER A 45 -0.75 -18.21 -8.72
C SER A 45 -0.73 -19.12 -7.48
N ILE A 46 -0.18 -18.63 -6.36
CA ILE A 46 -0.16 -19.35 -5.08
C ILE A 46 -1.58 -19.57 -4.54
N SER A 47 -2.44 -18.55 -4.60
CA SER A 47 -3.85 -18.65 -4.18
C SER A 47 -4.60 -19.73 -4.97
N LYS A 48 -4.41 -19.75 -6.30
CA LYS A 48 -4.99 -20.79 -7.18
C LYS A 48 -4.46 -22.18 -6.87
N LEU A 49 -3.16 -22.31 -6.58
CA LEU A 49 -2.55 -23.59 -6.21
C LEU A 49 -3.18 -24.14 -4.93
N PHE A 50 -3.23 -23.35 -3.85
CA PHE A 50 -3.85 -23.79 -2.59
C PHE A 50 -5.33 -24.14 -2.75
N LYS A 51 -6.10 -23.37 -3.53
CA LYS A 51 -7.50 -23.72 -3.85
C LYS A 51 -7.58 -25.05 -4.58
N ARG A 52 -6.66 -25.32 -5.51
CA ARG A 52 -6.59 -26.58 -6.26
C ARG A 52 -6.29 -27.78 -5.37
N TYR A 53 -5.49 -27.60 -4.31
CA TYR A 53 -5.22 -28.61 -3.28
C TYR A 53 -6.32 -28.74 -2.20
N GLY A 54 -7.43 -28.00 -2.33
CA GLY A 54 -8.59 -28.14 -1.44
C GLY A 54 -8.47 -27.35 -0.13
N TYR A 55 -7.64 -26.31 -0.07
CA TYR A 55 -7.59 -25.39 1.08
C TYR A 55 -8.65 -24.28 0.98
N ARG A 56 -9.11 -23.79 2.14
CA ARG A 56 -9.92 -22.57 2.22
C ARG A 56 -9.02 -21.34 2.18
N VAL A 57 -8.90 -20.73 1.00
CA VAL A 57 -7.99 -19.61 0.76
C VAL A 57 -8.72 -18.26 0.81
N THR A 58 -8.20 -17.32 1.59
CA THR A 58 -8.54 -15.89 1.53
C THR A 58 -7.37 -15.10 0.98
N THR A 59 -7.62 -14.20 0.03
CA THR A 59 -6.60 -13.27 -0.49
C THR A 59 -6.77 -11.90 0.16
N GLN A 60 -5.68 -11.29 0.61
CA GLN A 60 -5.67 -9.93 1.17
C GLN A 60 -4.62 -9.06 0.48
N TYR A 61 -4.83 -7.75 0.48
CA TYR A 61 -3.86 -6.76 0.05
C TYR A 61 -3.89 -5.58 1.00
N PHE A 62 -2.72 -5.18 1.51
CA PHE A 62 -2.60 -3.99 2.35
C PHE A 62 -2.26 -2.78 1.49
N VAL A 63 -3.18 -1.83 1.40
CA VAL A 63 -2.89 -0.52 0.81
C VAL A 63 -2.13 0.29 1.85
N ASN A 64 -0.94 0.76 1.48
CA ASN A 64 -0.19 1.67 2.35
C ASN A 64 -0.74 3.10 2.22
N ASP A 65 -1.91 3.34 2.82
CA ASP A 65 -2.62 4.61 2.85
C ASP A 65 -2.25 5.50 4.05
N SER A 66 -1.26 5.08 4.83
CA SER A 66 -0.98 5.66 6.15
C SER A 66 0.46 6.15 6.28
N GLY A 67 0.66 7.20 7.08
CA GLY A 67 1.99 7.67 7.49
C GLY A 67 2.51 8.91 6.77
N LYS A 68 3.85 9.03 6.71
CA LYS A 68 4.55 10.28 6.37
C LYS A 68 4.19 10.83 4.99
N GLN A 69 3.79 9.98 4.06
CA GLN A 69 3.43 10.39 2.70
C GLN A 69 2.08 11.11 2.66
N MET A 70 1.04 10.57 3.31
CA MET A 70 -0.25 11.27 3.46
C MET A 70 -0.11 12.58 4.22
N MET A 71 0.69 12.57 5.29
CA MET A 71 0.99 13.80 6.03
C MET A 71 1.68 14.86 5.16
N SER A 72 2.59 14.44 4.28
CA SER A 72 3.27 15.36 3.35
C SER A 72 2.32 15.95 2.30
N LEU A 73 1.38 15.16 1.79
CA LEU A 73 0.32 15.62 0.89
C LEU A 73 -0.58 16.65 1.56
N TYR A 74 -1.07 16.33 2.76
CA TYR A 74 -1.93 17.23 3.52
C TYR A 74 -1.23 18.54 3.89
N LEU A 75 0.03 18.46 4.34
CA LEU A 75 0.83 19.64 4.64
C LEU A 75 1.06 20.54 3.43
N ALA A 76 1.31 19.92 2.28
CA ALA A 76 1.49 20.66 1.05
C ALA A 76 0.18 21.37 0.62
N TYR A 77 -0.97 20.72 0.84
CA TYR A 77 -2.26 21.35 0.63
C TYR A 77 -2.48 22.55 1.55
N ILE A 78 -2.28 22.41 2.87
CA ILE A 78 -2.40 23.54 3.82
C ILE A 78 -1.51 24.72 3.38
N LYS A 79 -0.29 24.42 2.91
CA LYS A 79 0.67 25.46 2.55
C LYS A 79 0.33 26.22 1.27
N TYR A 80 -0.23 25.54 0.27
CA TYR A 80 -0.38 26.11 -1.08
C TYR A 80 -1.82 26.35 -1.50
N ASN A 81 -2.77 25.65 -0.89
CA ASN A 81 -4.17 25.58 -1.31
C ASN A 81 -5.15 25.68 -0.12
N SER A 82 -4.70 26.18 1.05
CA SER A 82 -5.60 26.42 2.19
C SER A 82 -6.71 27.42 1.85
N GLY A 83 -7.90 27.20 2.40
CA GLY A 83 -9.09 28.03 2.13
C GLY A 83 -9.86 27.63 0.85
N THR A 84 -9.45 26.57 0.16
CA THR A 84 -10.19 25.99 -0.98
C THR A 84 -10.79 24.64 -0.59
N ALA A 85 -11.70 24.07 -1.39
CA ALA A 85 -12.18 22.71 -1.13
C ALA A 85 -11.05 21.68 -1.24
N LEU A 86 -11.03 20.68 -0.36
CA LEU A 86 -10.04 19.61 -0.41
C LEU A 86 -10.35 18.67 -1.59
N THR A 87 -9.55 18.73 -2.65
CA THR A 87 -9.66 17.85 -3.81
C THR A 87 -8.36 17.09 -4.09
N PRO A 88 -8.41 15.88 -4.69
CA PRO A 88 -7.22 15.13 -5.08
C PRO A 88 -6.24 15.94 -5.95
N GLU A 89 -6.77 16.78 -6.84
CA GLU A 89 -5.99 17.64 -7.75
C GLU A 89 -5.19 18.67 -6.97
N LEU A 90 -5.80 19.31 -5.96
CA LEU A 90 -5.16 20.34 -5.14
C LEU A 90 -4.18 19.75 -4.13
N LEU A 91 -4.44 18.54 -3.63
CA LEU A 91 -3.47 17.77 -2.86
C LEU A 91 -2.22 17.47 -3.69
N LEU A 92 -2.41 16.99 -4.91
CA LEU A 92 -1.32 16.65 -5.82
C LEU A 92 -0.55 17.89 -6.29
N ASP A 93 -1.24 19.00 -6.59
CA ASP A 93 -0.61 20.27 -6.96
C ASP A 93 0.30 20.79 -5.85
N GLY A 94 -0.20 20.87 -4.62
CA GLY A 94 0.60 21.28 -3.46
C GLY A 94 1.83 20.39 -3.30
N TYR A 95 1.65 19.06 -3.41
CA TYR A 95 2.73 18.10 -3.29
C TYR A 95 3.80 18.26 -4.38
N LYS A 96 3.39 18.43 -5.66
CA LYS A 96 4.30 18.67 -6.79
C LYS A 96 5.11 19.97 -6.62
N ARG A 97 4.45 21.06 -6.20
CA ARG A 97 5.13 22.34 -5.90
C ARG A 97 6.17 22.17 -4.81
N SER A 98 5.85 21.38 -3.81
CA SER A 98 6.76 21.05 -2.72
C SER A 98 7.99 20.32 -3.25
N ILE A 99 7.81 19.21 -4.00
CA ILE A 99 8.93 18.45 -4.62
C ILE A 99 9.83 19.34 -5.49
N ARG A 100 9.24 20.24 -6.29
CA ARG A 100 10.01 21.14 -7.16
C ARG A 100 10.91 22.09 -6.37
N LYS A 101 10.46 22.57 -5.21
CA LYS A 101 11.28 23.39 -4.28
C LYS A 101 12.30 22.56 -3.50
N TRP A 102 12.02 21.27 -3.25
CA TRP A 102 12.86 20.35 -2.46
C TRP A 102 14.14 19.84 -3.15
N LYS A 103 14.46 20.34 -4.35
CA LYS A 103 15.74 20.01 -5.00
C LYS A 103 16.97 20.47 -4.20
N ASN A 104 16.82 21.37 -3.22
CA ASN A 104 17.91 21.83 -2.35
C ASN A 104 17.93 21.08 -1.01
N ARG A 105 19.11 20.52 -0.64
CA ARG A 105 19.31 19.66 0.56
C ARG A 105 18.83 20.29 1.88
N ASP A 106 18.97 21.60 2.05
CA ASP A 106 18.58 22.30 3.29
C ASP A 106 17.08 22.24 3.60
N GLN A 107 16.23 22.20 2.58
CA GLN A 107 14.78 22.20 2.79
C GLN A 107 14.27 20.85 3.32
N ARG A 108 14.95 19.75 2.97
CA ARG A 108 14.60 18.41 3.51
C ARG A 108 14.79 18.35 5.02
N MET A 109 15.82 19.01 5.56
CA MET A 109 16.04 19.08 7.01
C MET A 109 14.96 19.90 7.73
N LYS A 110 14.55 21.04 7.16
CA LYS A 110 13.46 21.86 7.71
C LYS A 110 12.13 21.10 7.77
N LEU A 111 11.82 20.27 6.77
CA LEU A 111 10.63 19.43 6.76
C LEU A 111 10.69 18.27 7.75
N ARG A 112 11.88 17.67 7.96
CA ARG A 112 12.05 16.66 9.03
C ARG A 112 11.77 17.26 10.40
N LYS A 113 12.18 18.52 10.65
CA LYS A 113 11.82 19.25 11.87
C LYS A 113 10.32 19.56 11.94
N LEU A 114 9.73 20.12 10.87
CA LEU A 114 8.30 20.45 10.83
C LEU A 114 7.40 19.22 11.02
N SER A 115 7.71 18.11 10.34
CA SER A 115 6.98 16.85 10.48
C SER A 115 7.17 16.18 11.85
N ARG A 116 8.21 16.54 12.60
CA ARG A 116 8.43 16.09 13.97
C ARG A 116 7.59 16.91 14.94
N ASN A 117 7.61 18.23 14.81
CA ASN A 117 6.82 19.14 15.65
C ASN A 117 5.31 18.91 15.48
N MET A 118 4.83 18.71 14.25
CA MET A 118 3.40 18.42 14.03
C MET A 118 2.97 17.04 14.52
N LYS A 119 3.88 16.06 14.56
CA LYS A 119 3.57 14.78 15.21
C LYS A 119 3.34 14.97 16.69
N GLU A 120 4.12 15.85 17.33
CA GLU A 120 3.97 16.18 18.75
C GLU A 120 2.64 16.91 19.00
N GLU A 121 2.24 17.85 18.14
CA GLU A 121 0.93 18.52 18.23
C GLU A 121 -0.25 17.56 18.02
N ILE A 122 -0.21 16.69 17.00
CA ILE A 122 -1.32 15.76 16.72
C ILE A 122 -1.44 14.67 17.79
N LEU A 123 -0.33 14.21 18.38
CA LEU A 123 -0.35 13.24 19.48
C LEU A 123 -0.77 13.87 20.83
N SER A 124 -0.86 15.19 20.90
CA SER A 124 -1.31 15.95 22.08
C SER A 124 -2.80 16.33 22.04
N LEU A 125 -3.51 15.94 20.97
CA LEU A 125 -4.96 16.04 20.79
C LEU A 125 -5.61 14.68 21.06
#